data_AF-A0AAJ1KJ01-F1
#
_entry.id   AF-A0AAJ1KJ01-F1
#
_cell.length_a   1.000
_cell.length_b   1.000
_cell.length_c   1.000
_cell.angle_alpha   90.00
_cell.angle_beta   90.00
_cell.angle_gamma   90.00
#
_symmetry.space_group_name_H-M   'P 1'
#
loop_
_entity.id
_entity.type
_entity.pdbx_description
1 polymer ?
#
loop_
_entity_poly.entity_id
_entity_poly.type
_entity_poly.pdbx_seq_one_letter_code
_entity_poly.pdbx_strand_id
1 'polypeptide(L)'
;MSTSAISPHPRFTEQDLADFEAILETVTPRQADFLRAYYGACRRNASLAARVSGFASSREQAKASGYQLTKKRAAVVKAIKAIDHLLNRRALYGVAEAIADLEADRELARSKGAAGASLRATERLCQLHGLLDPDLKAAPL
;
A
#
# COMPACT_ATOMS: atom_id res chain seq x y z
N MET A 1 -14.20 19.98 -18.89
CA MET A 1 -14.21 19.03 -17.76
C MET A 1 -13.20 17.96 -18.09
N SER A 2 -11.97 18.08 -17.58
CA SER A 2 -10.90 17.13 -17.88
C SER A 2 -10.82 16.08 -16.78
N THR A 3 -11.34 14.89 -17.08
CA THR A 3 -11.05 13.67 -16.33
C THR A 3 -9.58 13.35 -16.53
N SER A 4 -8.74 13.73 -15.57
CA SER A 4 -7.36 13.23 -15.49
C SER A 4 -7.43 11.73 -15.19
N ALA A 5 -7.51 10.95 -16.26
CA ALA A 5 -7.38 9.50 -16.22
C ALA A 5 -6.04 9.18 -15.57
N ILE A 6 -6.10 8.39 -14.49
CA ILE A 6 -4.93 7.69 -13.99
C ILE A 6 -4.39 6.90 -15.18
N SER A 7 -3.22 7.29 -15.71
CA SER A 7 -2.57 6.50 -16.76
C SER A 7 -2.56 5.04 -16.31
N PRO A 8 -2.97 4.09 -17.17
CA PRO A 8 -2.98 2.68 -16.82
C PRO A 8 -1.53 2.26 -16.58
N HIS A 9 -1.08 2.40 -15.34
CA HIS A 9 0.10 1.70 -14.88
C HIS A 9 -0.23 0.21 -15.02
N PRO A 10 0.71 -0.66 -15.45
CA PRO A 10 0.50 -2.10 -15.59
C PRO A 10 0.25 -2.84 -14.25
N ARG A 11 -0.25 -2.13 -13.23
CA ARG A 11 -0.35 -2.52 -11.83
C ARG A 11 -1.78 -2.51 -11.27
N PHE A 12 -2.81 -2.18 -12.04
CA PHE A 12 -4.20 -2.28 -11.62
C PHE A 12 -4.96 -3.18 -12.59
N THR A 13 -5.62 -4.22 -12.07
CA THR A 13 -6.71 -4.90 -12.78
C THR A 13 -7.94 -3.97 -12.82
N GLU A 14 -8.92 -4.27 -13.67
CA GLU A 14 -10.21 -3.57 -13.64
C GLU A 14 -10.90 -3.65 -12.27
N GLN A 15 -10.76 -4.80 -11.57
CA GLN A 15 -11.25 -4.96 -10.22
C GLN A 15 -10.52 -4.05 -9.22
N ASP A 16 -9.20 -3.89 -9.36
CA ASP A 16 -8.45 -3.00 -8.47
C ASP A 16 -8.84 -1.54 -8.68
N LEU A 17 -9.19 -1.14 -9.90
CA LEU A 17 -9.72 0.20 -10.18
C LEU A 17 -11.10 0.38 -9.57
N ALA A 18 -11.96 -0.63 -9.65
CA ALA A 18 -13.28 -0.61 -9.00
C ALA A 18 -13.16 -0.52 -7.47
N ASP A 19 -12.30 -1.34 -6.86
CA ASP A 19 -12.03 -1.32 -5.41
C ASP A 19 -11.42 0.02 -4.98
N PHE A 20 -10.51 0.58 -5.79
CA PHE A 20 -9.92 1.89 -5.53
C PHE A 20 -10.99 2.99 -5.56
N GLU A 21 -11.85 3.03 -6.58
CA GLU A 21 -12.95 4.00 -6.67
C GLU A 21 -13.96 3.83 -5.53
N ALA A 22 -14.31 2.61 -5.15
CA ALA A 22 -15.16 2.33 -3.99
C ALA A 22 -14.56 2.88 -2.68
N ILE A 23 -13.23 2.82 -2.50
CA ILE A 23 -12.57 3.47 -1.36
C ILE A 23 -12.70 5.00 -1.45
N LEU A 24 -12.59 5.58 -2.65
CA LEU A 24 -12.70 7.03 -2.83
C LEU A 24 -14.10 7.58 -2.54
N GLU A 25 -15.15 6.78 -2.71
CA GLU A 25 -16.53 7.16 -2.34
C GLU A 25 -16.70 7.38 -0.82
N THR A 26 -15.78 6.86 0.00
CA THR A 26 -15.82 7.03 1.47
C THR A 26 -15.28 8.38 1.96
N VAL A 27 -14.73 9.20 1.06
CA VAL A 27 -14.15 10.50 1.37
C VAL A 27 -14.83 11.62 0.58
N THR A 28 -14.56 12.88 0.93
CA THR A 28 -15.15 13.99 0.17
C THR A 28 -14.54 14.08 -1.24
N PRO A 29 -15.24 14.63 -2.25
CA PRO A 29 -14.72 14.72 -3.62
C PRO A 29 -13.32 15.34 -3.70
N ARG A 30 -13.08 16.40 -2.93
CA ARG A 30 -11.77 17.06 -2.88
C ARG A 30 -10.68 16.16 -2.26
N GLN A 31 -11.03 15.35 -1.25
CA GLN A 31 -10.12 14.37 -0.68
C GLN A 31 -9.84 13.21 -1.64
N ALA A 32 -10.84 12.79 -2.42
CA ALA A 32 -10.65 11.81 -3.48
C ALA A 32 -9.66 12.33 -4.54
N ASP A 33 -9.79 13.59 -4.97
CA ASP A 33 -8.83 14.21 -5.90
C ASP A 33 -7.41 14.25 -5.33
N PHE A 34 -7.27 14.54 -4.04
CA PHE A 34 -5.98 14.43 -3.36
C PHE A 34 -5.42 13.00 -3.42
N LEU A 35 -6.23 11.98 -3.13
CA LEU A 35 -5.80 10.57 -3.16
C LEU A 35 -5.43 10.09 -4.57
N ARG A 36 -6.21 10.47 -5.59
CA ARG A 36 -5.87 10.20 -7.01
C ARG A 36 -4.53 10.83 -7.39
N ALA A 37 -4.32 12.10 -7.02
CA ALA A 37 -3.05 12.77 -7.28
C ALA A 37 -1.90 12.13 -6.50
N TYR A 38 -2.13 11.77 -5.23
CA TYR A 38 -1.15 11.18 -4.33
C TYR A 38 -0.67 9.81 -4.80
N TYR A 39 -1.56 8.90 -5.20
CA TYR A 39 -1.17 7.57 -5.70
C TYR A 39 -0.80 7.56 -7.20
N GLY A 40 -1.27 8.55 -7.97
CA GLY A 40 -0.94 8.69 -9.39
C GLY A 40 0.29 9.57 -9.65
N ALA A 41 0.08 10.69 -10.33
CA ALA A 41 1.14 11.54 -10.87
C ALA A 41 2.12 12.09 -9.81
N CYS A 42 1.69 12.27 -8.56
CA CYS A 42 2.55 12.81 -7.50
C CYS A 42 3.40 11.74 -6.79
N ARG A 43 3.25 10.45 -7.13
CA ARG A 43 4.09 9.34 -6.62
C ARG A 43 4.29 9.38 -5.10
N ARG A 44 3.20 9.47 -4.35
CA ARG A 44 3.14 9.58 -2.88
C ARG A 44 3.82 10.84 -2.30
N ASN A 45 3.96 11.90 -3.08
CA ASN A 45 4.35 13.21 -2.56
C ASN A 45 3.12 13.98 -2.05
N ALA A 46 2.90 13.95 -0.73
CA ALA A 46 1.74 14.56 -0.08
C ALA A 46 1.66 16.08 -0.29
N SER A 47 2.79 16.77 -0.30
CA SER A 47 2.83 18.22 -0.50
C SER A 47 2.46 18.59 -1.94
N LEU A 48 2.99 17.85 -2.91
CA LEU A 48 2.65 18.08 -4.31
C LEU A 48 1.17 17.75 -4.57
N ALA A 49 0.69 16.61 -4.05
CA ALA A 49 -0.71 16.21 -4.18
C ALA A 49 -1.65 17.26 -3.56
N ALA A 50 -1.30 17.83 -2.40
CA ALA A 50 -2.08 18.89 -1.76
C ALA A 50 -2.17 20.17 -2.60
N ARG A 51 -1.13 20.52 -3.37
CA ARG A 51 -1.18 21.64 -4.32
C ARG A 51 -2.06 21.33 -5.52
N VAL A 52 -1.86 20.15 -6.12
CA VAL A 52 -2.59 19.73 -7.33
C VAL A 52 -4.10 19.59 -7.05
N SER A 53 -4.48 19.14 -5.85
CA SER A 53 -5.88 19.03 -5.40
C SER A 53 -6.43 20.32 -4.75
N GLY A 54 -5.67 21.41 -4.81
CA GLY A 54 -6.10 22.74 -4.38
C GLY A 54 -6.17 22.96 -2.86
N PHE A 55 -5.67 22.06 -2.01
CA PHE A 55 -5.59 22.25 -0.54
C PHE A 55 -4.50 23.24 -0.11
N ALA A 56 -3.63 23.66 -1.03
CA ALA A 56 -2.60 24.66 -0.77
C ALA A 56 -2.28 25.45 -2.05
N SER A 57 -2.14 26.76 -1.91
CA SER A 57 -1.72 27.65 -2.99
C SER A 57 -0.21 27.92 -2.99
N SER A 58 0.45 27.80 -1.84
CA SER A 58 1.89 28.01 -1.68
C SER A 58 2.66 26.75 -1.28
N ARG A 59 4.00 26.80 -1.39
CA ARG A 59 4.88 25.68 -1.03
C ARG A 59 4.94 25.45 0.48
N GLU A 60 4.93 26.50 1.30
CA GLU A 60 4.85 26.36 2.76
C GLU A 60 3.54 25.68 3.18
N GLN A 61 2.41 26.15 2.65
CA GLN A 61 1.09 25.59 2.98
C GLN A 61 0.97 24.13 2.53
N ALA A 62 1.57 23.77 1.39
CA ALA A 62 1.53 22.43 0.84
C ALA A 62 2.11 21.37 1.80
N LYS A 63 3.19 21.69 2.51
CA LYS A 63 3.78 20.79 3.52
C LYS A 63 2.82 20.55 4.66
N ALA A 64 2.27 21.62 5.23
CA ALA A 64 1.32 21.53 6.34
C ALA A 64 0.03 20.80 5.94
N SER A 65 -0.58 21.19 4.82
CA SER A 65 -1.81 20.56 4.30
C SER A 65 -1.61 19.09 3.96
N GLY A 66 -0.51 18.73 3.29
CA GLY A 66 -0.18 17.34 2.97
C GLY A 66 0.01 16.48 4.22
N TYR A 67 0.69 17.01 5.25
CA TYR A 67 0.84 16.33 6.53
C TYR A 67 -0.51 16.15 7.25
N GLN A 68 -1.33 17.20 7.31
CA GLN A 68 -2.65 17.14 7.93
C GLN A 68 -3.56 16.10 7.26
N LEU A 69 -3.58 16.04 5.93
CA LEU A 69 -4.36 15.06 5.18
C LEU A 69 -3.86 13.63 5.42
N THR A 70 -2.55 13.39 5.37
CA THR A 70 -1.99 12.03 5.48
C THR A 70 -1.83 11.50 6.90
N LYS A 71 -1.92 12.35 7.93
CA LYS A 71 -1.67 11.95 9.33
C LYS A 71 -2.77 12.32 10.33
N LYS A 72 -3.61 13.32 10.05
CA LYS A 72 -4.56 13.86 11.02
C LYS A 72 -6.02 13.73 10.59
N ARG A 73 -6.30 13.71 9.27
CA ARG A 73 -7.66 13.53 8.76
C ARG A 73 -8.03 12.04 8.73
N ALA A 74 -8.76 11.60 9.74
CA ALA A 74 -9.10 10.19 9.96
C ALA A 74 -9.66 9.48 8.71
N ALA A 75 -10.58 10.11 7.97
CA ALA A 75 -11.14 9.52 6.75
C ALA A 75 -10.08 9.29 5.66
N VAL A 76 -9.21 10.28 5.42
CA VAL A 76 -8.12 10.19 4.44
C VAL A 76 -7.08 9.16 4.88
N VAL A 77 -6.74 9.12 6.17
CA VAL A 77 -5.81 8.13 6.73
C VAL A 77 -6.37 6.71 6.57
N LYS A 78 -7.67 6.51 6.82
CA LYS A 78 -8.35 5.22 6.63
C LYS A 78 -8.32 4.81 5.15
N ALA A 79 -8.62 5.73 4.24
CA ALA A 79 -8.56 5.49 2.80
C ALA A 79 -7.15 5.14 2.33
N ILE A 80 -6.11 5.87 2.79
CA ILE A 80 -4.69 5.54 2.51
C ILE A 80 -4.35 4.13 2.95
N LYS A 81 -4.75 3.73 4.17
CA LYS A 81 -4.52 2.36 4.66
C LYS A 81 -5.22 1.31 3.80
N ALA A 82 -6.46 1.56 3.39
CA ALA A 82 -7.22 0.65 2.54
C ALA A 82 -6.58 0.50 1.15
N ILE A 83 -6.16 1.62 0.54
CA ILE A 83 -5.46 1.62 -0.74
C ILE A 83 -4.10 0.94 -0.62
N ASP A 84 -3.34 1.22 0.44
CA ASP A 84 -2.07 0.54 0.69
C ASP A 84 -2.27 -0.96 0.87
N HIS A 85 -3.34 -1.39 1.54
CA HIS A 85 -3.68 -2.80 1.65
C HIS A 85 -4.08 -3.43 0.31
N LEU A 86 -4.85 -2.73 -0.53
CA LEU A 86 -5.17 -3.16 -1.90
C LEU A 86 -3.88 -3.32 -2.73
N LEU A 87 -2.96 -2.37 -2.66
CA LEU A 87 -1.68 -2.41 -3.36
C LEU A 87 -0.74 -3.49 -2.80
N ASN A 88 -0.74 -3.70 -1.48
CA ASN A 88 0.06 -4.72 -0.82
C ASN A 88 -0.48 -6.13 -1.07
N ARG A 89 -1.80 -6.32 -1.23
CA ARG A 89 -2.38 -7.57 -1.73
C ARG A 89 -1.80 -7.97 -3.10
N ARG A 90 -1.33 -7.00 -3.90
CA ARG A 90 -0.60 -7.23 -5.16
C ARG A 90 0.92 -7.36 -4.99
N ALA A 91 1.52 -6.73 -3.97
CA ALA A 91 2.92 -7.00 -3.60
C ALA A 91 3.11 -8.41 -3.02
N LEU A 92 2.01 -9.05 -2.62
CA LEU A 92 1.88 -10.46 -2.31
C LEU A 92 1.64 -11.25 -3.60
N TYR A 93 2.70 -11.39 -4.39
CA TYR A 93 3.04 -12.53 -5.26
C TYR A 93 1.92 -13.39 -5.86
N GLY A 94 2.01 -13.67 -7.17
CA GLY A 94 1.43 -14.91 -7.67
C GLY A 94 2.00 -16.09 -6.88
N VAL A 95 1.19 -17.07 -6.49
CA VAL A 95 1.60 -18.20 -5.63
C VAL A 95 2.90 -18.85 -6.12
N ALA A 96 3.10 -18.94 -7.44
CA ALA A 96 4.32 -19.47 -8.05
C ALA A 96 5.58 -18.65 -7.74
N GLU A 97 5.47 -17.32 -7.70
CA GLU A 97 6.58 -16.41 -7.45
C GLU A 97 6.93 -16.39 -5.94
N ALA A 98 5.93 -16.49 -5.06
CA ALA A 98 6.15 -16.67 -3.63
C ALA A 98 6.85 -17.99 -3.30
N ILE A 99 6.48 -19.08 -3.99
CA ILE A 99 7.12 -20.39 -3.84
C ILE A 99 8.58 -20.33 -4.29
N ALA A 100 8.86 -19.68 -5.42
CA ALA A 100 10.22 -19.56 -5.95
C ALA A 100 11.15 -18.77 -5.02
N ASP A 101 10.68 -17.65 -4.46
CA ASP A 101 11.47 -16.87 -3.50
C ASP A 101 11.70 -17.63 -2.18
N LEU A 102 10.70 -18.40 -1.70
CA LEU A 102 10.84 -19.28 -0.54
C LEU A 102 11.90 -20.37 -0.73
N GLU A 103 11.94 -20.98 -1.92
CA GLU A 103 12.92 -22.00 -2.24
C GLU A 103 14.33 -21.42 -2.30
N ALA A 104 14.49 -20.23 -2.90
CA ALA A 104 15.77 -19.53 -2.95
C ALA A 104 16.29 -19.15 -1.55
N ASP A 105 15.43 -18.63 -0.68
CA ASP A 105 15.79 -18.28 0.70
C ASP A 105 16.10 -19.51 1.57
N ARG A 106 15.39 -20.63 1.35
CA ARG A 106 15.68 -21.91 2.00
C ARG A 106 17.04 -22.46 1.61
N GLU A 107 17.38 -22.39 0.32
CA GLU A 107 18.69 -22.83 -0.18
C GLU A 107 19.82 -21.96 0.38
N LEU A 108 19.62 -20.64 0.42
CA LEU A 108 20.57 -19.71 1.01
C LEU A 108 20.74 -19.92 2.52
N ALA A 109 19.66 -20.26 3.23
CA ALA A 109 19.73 -20.54 4.66
C ALA A 109 20.40 -21.88 4.98
N ARG A 110 20.19 -22.91 4.13
CA ARG A 110 20.90 -24.20 4.24
C ARG A 110 22.39 -24.02 4.01
N SER A 111 22.78 -23.29 2.96
CA SER A 111 24.19 -23.04 2.65
C SER A 111 24.91 -22.19 3.71
N LYS A 112 24.18 -21.36 4.46
CA LYS A 112 24.74 -20.51 5.54
C LYS A 112 24.57 -21.07 6.96
N GLY A 113 23.94 -22.24 7.13
CA GLY A 113 23.69 -22.84 8.45
C GLY A 113 22.73 -22.06 9.35
N ALA A 114 21.92 -21.16 8.79
CA ALA A 114 21.08 -20.22 9.54
C ALA A 114 19.61 -20.66 9.60
N ALA A 115 19.35 -21.85 10.16
CA ALA A 115 18.02 -22.47 10.22
C ALA A 115 16.93 -21.54 10.83
N GLY A 116 17.28 -20.77 11.86
CA GLY A 116 16.36 -19.82 12.51
C GLY A 116 16.03 -18.56 11.70
N ALA A 117 16.79 -18.25 10.64
CA ALA A 117 16.47 -17.15 9.72
C ALA A 117 15.45 -17.61 8.64
N SER A 118 15.59 -18.84 8.15
CA SER A 118 14.64 -19.46 7.21
C SER A 118 13.24 -19.60 7.82
N LEU A 119 13.17 -20.00 9.09
CA LEU A 119 11.91 -20.14 9.81
C LEU A 119 11.18 -18.80 9.93
N ARG A 120 11.91 -17.73 10.31
CA ARG A 120 11.36 -16.38 10.45
C ARG A 120 10.95 -15.74 9.12
N ALA A 121 11.67 -16.03 8.03
CA ALA A 121 11.27 -15.62 6.68
C ALA A 121 9.96 -16.32 6.26
N THR A 122 9.85 -17.62 6.55
CA THR A 122 8.65 -18.43 6.26
C THR A 122 7.44 -17.96 7.08
N GLU A 123 7.61 -17.72 8.39
CA GLU A 123 6.56 -17.17 9.26
C GLU A 123 6.05 -15.82 8.74
N ARG A 124 6.97 -14.94 8.34
CA ARG A 124 6.61 -13.61 7.84
C ARG A 124 5.83 -13.69 6.53
N LEU A 125 6.17 -14.62 5.65
CA LEU A 125 5.39 -14.90 4.44
C LEU A 125 4.00 -15.45 4.77
N CYS A 126 3.88 -16.43 5.66
CA CYS A 126 2.59 -16.96 6.08
C CYS A 126 1.69 -15.89 6.71
N GLN A 127 2.25 -14.97 7.51
CA GLN A 127 1.54 -13.81 8.05
C GLN A 127 1.07 -12.86 6.95
N LEU A 128 1.91 -12.59 5.94
CA LEU A 128 1.55 -11.73 4.83
C LEU A 128 0.45 -12.35 3.95
N HIS A 129 0.43 -13.69 3.82
CA HIS A 129 -0.61 -14.43 3.10
C HIS A 129 -1.86 -14.73 3.94
N GLY A 130 -1.94 -14.28 5.19
CA GLY A 130 -3.08 -14.51 6.08
C GLY A 130 -3.26 -15.97 6.50
N LEU A 131 -2.25 -16.82 6.27
CA LEU A 131 -2.22 -18.22 6.69
C LEU A 131 -1.77 -18.38 8.14
N LEU A 132 -1.19 -17.31 8.72
CA LEU A 132 -0.79 -17.24 10.11
C LEU A 132 -1.32 -15.94 10.72
N ASP A 133 -2.04 -16.04 11.83
CA ASP A 133 -2.53 -14.89 12.57
C ASP A 133 -1.35 -14.24 13.34
N PRO A 134 -1.05 -12.94 13.16
CA PRO A 134 0.05 -12.30 13.88
C PRO A 134 -0.13 -12.27 15.40
N ASP A 135 -1.35 -12.49 15.90
CA ASP A 135 -1.67 -12.55 17.34
C ASP A 135 -1.59 -13.96 17.95
N LEU A 136 -1.23 -14.99 17.16
CA LEU A 136 -0.86 -16.29 17.70
C LEU A 136 0.49 -16.16 18.43
N LYS A 137 0.44 -15.68 19.68
CA LYS A 137 1.56 -15.82 20.63
C LYS A 137 1.95 -17.29 20.63
N ALA A 138 3.20 -17.55 20.24
CA ALA A 138 3.79 -18.88 20.20
C ALA A 138 3.31 -19.69 21.40
N ALA A 139 2.50 -20.72 21.15
CA ALA A 139 2.15 -21.67 22.17
C ALA A 139 3.47 -22.26 22.69
N PRO A 140 3.70 -22.31 24.01
CA PRO A 140 4.91 -22.95 24.53
C PRO A 140 4.89 -24.41 24.10
N LEU A 141 5.97 -24.84 23.44
CA LEU A 141 6.26 -26.23 23.12
C LEU A 141 6.40 -27.05 24.41
#